data_AF-A0A521GNZ6-F1
#
_entry.id   AF-A0A521GNZ6-F1
#
_cell.length_a   1.000
_cell.length_b   1.000
_cell.length_c   1.000
_cell.angle_alpha   90.00
_cell.angle_beta   90.00
_cell.angle_gamma   90.00
#
_symmetry.space_group_name_H-M   'P 1'
#
loop_
_entity.id
_entity.type
_entity.pdbx_description
1 polymer ?
#
loop_
_entity_poly.entity_id
_entity_poly.type
_entity_poly.pdbx_seq_one_letter_code
_entity_poly.pdbx_strand_id
1 'polypeptide(L)'
;MSTEASVQWNDKIRLALSDVDETIADVYTPAEPGMIEELSSFLSEGGKLFMVTGGSMARVERDITSKIEPSLRCDILVSHCSGAEVWGFTESGERRAEPFYSVYEETFTPEMKQRWREVVAQLVAEFSLRPHPAQPKVVFWVEVGHHPLDIMLDDRGPQITMEVVNGTDLTDEQLAELGYEVPLTHGKRDLRTAIQNRAVELLTEQEVPITPRFGGNFALDFAVEGVSKTTSIQAVLNMPEVLATIGLRQSDIQNPHELEIWGDKYSTLHGGTDRHMSEAVSPKVRSIDFRQEDPAEFLPGYNTVVWDGEQHLHHGLLEYLRSRHQ
;
A
#
# COMPACT_ATOMS: atom_id res chain seq x y z
N MET A 1 -13.09 -8.93 32.99
CA MET A 1 -13.22 -7.67 32.26
C MET A 1 -12.03 -6.82 32.65
N SER A 2 -10.90 -7.00 31.97
CA SER A 2 -9.79 -6.06 32.09
C SER A 2 -10.23 -4.81 31.35
N THR A 3 -10.26 -3.68 32.03
CA THR A 3 -10.25 -2.37 31.38
C THR A 3 -9.02 -2.34 30.48
N GLU A 4 -9.21 -2.46 29.17
CA GLU A 4 -8.13 -2.27 28.21
C GLU A 4 -7.60 -0.84 28.42
N ALA A 5 -6.30 -0.74 28.66
CA ALA A 5 -5.65 0.55 28.83
C ALA A 5 -5.73 1.28 27.49
N SER A 6 -6.17 2.55 27.51
CA SER A 6 -6.34 3.29 26.26
C SER A 6 -5.02 3.47 25.53
N VAL A 7 -5.06 3.50 24.20
CA VAL A 7 -3.86 3.65 23.38
C VAL A 7 -3.31 5.06 23.58
N GLN A 8 -2.15 5.16 24.23
CA GLN A 8 -1.45 6.42 24.48
C GLN A 8 -0.37 6.68 23.42
N TRP A 9 -0.07 7.96 23.18
CA TRP A 9 1.08 8.38 22.38
C TRP A 9 2.39 7.76 22.92
N ASN A 10 3.28 7.36 22.00
CA ASN A 10 4.60 6.83 22.36
C ASN A 10 5.69 7.89 22.13
N ASP A 11 6.12 8.54 23.23
CA ASP A 11 7.17 9.57 23.23
C ASP A 11 8.57 9.07 22.82
N LYS A 12 8.73 7.76 22.60
CA LYS A 12 10.02 7.16 22.21
C LYS A 12 10.13 6.88 20.72
N ILE A 13 9.06 7.08 19.94
CA ILE A 13 9.08 6.78 18.50
C ILE A 13 10.22 7.55 17.83
N ARG A 14 11.08 6.83 17.14
CA ARG A 14 12.06 7.38 16.20
C ARG A 14 11.70 7.09 14.76
N LEU A 15 11.09 5.93 14.51
CA LEU A 15 10.66 5.52 13.18
C LEU A 15 9.22 5.01 13.22
N ALA A 16 8.36 5.64 12.43
CA ALA A 16 7.03 5.13 12.13
C ALA A 16 7.06 4.40 10.78
N LEU A 17 6.60 3.15 10.76
CA LEU A 17 6.26 2.44 9.53
C LEU A 17 4.76 2.65 9.30
N SER A 18 4.36 3.23 8.16
CA SER A 18 2.96 3.59 7.95
C SER A 18 2.46 3.07 6.63
N ASP A 19 1.27 2.47 6.62
CA ASP A 19 0.48 2.44 5.40
C ASP A 19 0.08 3.86 4.97
N VAL A 20 -0.37 4.01 3.73
CA VAL A 20 -0.78 5.29 3.15
C VAL A 20 -2.29 5.37 2.95
N ASP A 21 -2.89 4.36 2.33
CA ASP A 21 -4.30 4.36 1.93
C ASP A 21 -5.18 4.01 3.13
N GLU A 22 -6.21 4.80 3.41
CA GLU A 22 -7.05 4.67 4.61
C GLU A 22 -6.27 4.82 5.95
N THR A 23 -4.96 5.12 5.91
CA THR A 23 -4.11 5.35 7.09
C THR A 23 -3.54 6.78 7.14
N ILE A 24 -2.83 7.26 6.12
CA ILE A 24 -2.38 8.67 6.04
C ILE A 24 -3.37 9.53 5.25
N ALA A 25 -3.93 8.98 4.18
CA ALA A 25 -4.88 9.65 3.31
C ALA A 25 -5.99 8.68 2.89
N ASP A 26 -7.15 9.20 2.50
CA ASP A 26 -8.18 8.36 1.88
C ASP A 26 -7.75 7.93 0.45
N VAL A 27 -8.33 6.85 -0.05
CA VAL A 27 -7.92 6.20 -1.30
C VAL A 27 -8.03 7.16 -2.49
N TYR A 28 -6.92 7.34 -3.20
CA TYR A 28 -6.80 8.30 -4.33
C TYR A 28 -7.06 9.76 -3.98
N THR A 29 -6.97 10.14 -2.70
CA THR A 29 -7.15 11.52 -2.27
C THR A 29 -5.86 12.09 -1.67
N PRO A 30 -5.64 13.42 -1.78
CA PRO A 30 -4.59 14.10 -1.03
C PRO A 30 -4.81 13.99 0.48
N ALA A 31 -3.72 13.84 1.26
CA ALA A 31 -3.80 13.94 2.71
C ALA A 31 -4.33 15.31 3.13
N GLU A 32 -5.17 15.31 4.17
CA GLU A 32 -5.78 16.53 4.69
C GLU A 32 -4.71 17.48 5.24
N PRO A 33 -4.94 18.81 5.22
CA PRO A 33 -4.00 19.78 5.77
C PRO A 33 -3.59 19.47 7.22
N GLY A 34 -4.54 19.04 8.06
CA GLY A 34 -4.25 18.67 9.44
C GLY A 34 -3.32 17.45 9.56
N MET A 35 -3.44 16.47 8.66
CA MET A 35 -2.52 15.34 8.60
C MET A 35 -1.11 15.81 8.20
N ILE A 36 -1.01 16.67 7.18
CA ILE A 36 0.28 17.23 6.74
C ILE A 36 0.94 18.03 7.86
N GLU A 37 0.17 18.83 8.60
CA GLU A 37 0.66 19.61 9.75
C GLU A 37 1.24 18.69 10.84
N GLU A 38 0.50 17.65 11.24
CA GLU A 38 0.94 16.74 12.30
C GLU A 38 2.13 15.87 11.90
N LEU A 39 2.17 15.37 10.66
CA LEU A 39 3.32 14.65 10.11
C LEU A 39 4.55 15.57 10.03
N SER A 40 4.37 16.83 9.61
CA SER A 40 5.47 17.82 9.57
C SER A 40 5.99 18.11 10.97
N SER A 41 5.11 18.24 11.97
CA SER A 41 5.51 18.40 13.37
C SER A 41 6.31 17.19 13.85
N PHE A 42 5.82 15.97 13.61
CA PHE A 42 6.52 14.72 13.96
C PHE A 42 7.93 14.64 13.37
N LEU A 43 8.08 14.97 12.08
CA LEU A 43 9.39 15.00 11.42
C LEU A 43 10.29 16.09 12.00
N SER A 44 9.76 17.29 12.27
CA SER A 44 10.53 18.40 12.85
C SER A 44 11.04 18.13 14.26
N GLU A 45 10.34 17.29 15.01
CA GLU A 45 10.70 16.83 16.36
C GLU A 45 11.75 15.70 16.33
N GLY A 46 12.18 15.28 15.14
CA GLY A 46 13.21 14.27 14.93
C GLY A 46 12.66 12.87 14.62
N GLY A 47 11.35 12.70 14.53
CA GLY A 47 10.73 11.48 14.03
C GLY A 47 11.10 11.20 12.58
N LYS A 48 11.02 9.93 12.18
CA LYS A 48 11.27 9.46 10.81
C LYS A 48 10.05 8.68 10.33
N LEU A 49 9.74 8.81 9.04
CA LEU A 49 8.57 8.17 8.45
C LEU A 49 8.98 7.25 7.31
N PHE A 50 8.57 5.99 7.39
CA PHE A 50 8.69 5.05 6.28
C PHE A 50 7.28 4.65 5.82
N MET A 51 6.83 5.29 4.74
CA MET A 51 5.55 5.00 4.11
C MET A 51 5.66 3.73 3.26
N VAL A 52 4.70 2.81 3.38
CA VAL A 52 4.68 1.54 2.69
C VAL A 52 3.32 1.33 2.03
N THR A 53 3.27 1.45 0.71
CA THR A 53 2.01 1.50 -0.05
C THR A 53 2.02 0.60 -1.29
N GLY A 54 0.82 0.16 -1.70
CA GLY A 54 0.59 -0.40 -3.04
C GLY A 54 0.54 0.66 -4.15
N GLY A 55 0.37 1.94 -3.79
CA GLY A 55 0.33 3.06 -4.72
C GLY A 55 1.69 3.36 -5.38
N SER A 56 1.68 4.26 -6.37
CA SER A 56 2.88 4.71 -7.07
C SER A 56 3.61 5.80 -6.28
N MET A 57 4.93 5.89 -6.49
CA MET A 57 5.73 6.99 -5.94
C MET A 57 5.16 8.38 -6.32
N ALA A 58 4.77 8.56 -7.59
CA ALA A 58 4.21 9.82 -8.07
C ALA A 58 2.94 10.23 -7.31
N ARG A 59 2.12 9.26 -6.93
CA ARG A 59 0.91 9.48 -6.12
C ARG A 59 1.29 9.94 -4.71
N VAL A 60 2.19 9.21 -4.03
CA VAL A 60 2.67 9.58 -2.68
C VAL A 60 3.27 10.99 -2.68
N GLU A 61 4.02 11.35 -3.73
CA GLU A 61 4.58 12.69 -3.86
C GLU A 61 3.49 13.75 -3.99
N ARG A 62 2.58 13.59 -4.94
CA ARG A 62 1.48 14.54 -5.16
C ARG A 62 0.58 14.70 -3.93
N ASP A 63 0.23 13.59 -3.29
CA ASP A 63 -0.82 13.54 -2.28
C ASP A 63 -0.30 13.83 -0.87
N ILE A 64 1.00 13.61 -0.62
CA ILE A 64 1.60 13.71 0.71
C ILE A 64 2.90 14.52 0.67
N THR A 65 4.00 13.96 0.13
CA THR A 65 5.33 14.50 0.43
C THR A 65 5.59 15.87 -0.18
N SER A 66 5.00 16.19 -1.34
CA SER A 66 5.11 17.52 -1.96
C SER A 66 4.45 18.63 -1.13
N LYS A 67 3.57 18.27 -0.20
CA LYS A 67 2.90 19.20 0.72
C LYS A 67 3.66 19.38 2.04
N ILE A 68 4.62 18.51 2.33
CA ILE A 68 5.54 18.63 3.46
C ILE A 68 6.69 19.56 3.05
N GLU A 69 7.15 20.41 3.97
CA GLU A 69 8.28 21.32 3.74
C GLU A 69 9.52 20.55 3.25
N PRO A 70 10.22 21.01 2.19
CA PRO A 70 11.33 20.27 1.59
C PRO A 70 12.41 19.84 2.59
N SER A 71 12.75 20.70 3.55
CA SER A 71 13.79 20.42 4.56
C SER A 71 13.45 19.25 5.50
N LEU A 72 12.19 18.81 5.57
CA LEU A 72 11.76 17.68 6.40
C LEU A 72 11.69 16.36 5.61
N ARG A 73 11.71 16.41 4.27
CA ARG A 73 11.50 15.21 3.44
C ARG A 73 12.69 14.25 3.48
N CYS A 74 13.89 14.73 3.82
CA CYS A 74 15.06 13.88 3.98
C CYS A 74 14.87 12.81 5.07
N ASP A 75 13.90 12.98 5.96
CA ASP A 75 13.53 12.05 7.03
C ASP A 75 12.44 11.05 6.62
N ILE A 76 12.12 10.98 5.32
CA ILE A 76 11.06 10.16 4.76
C ILE A 76 11.63 9.10 3.81
N LEU A 77 11.19 7.86 3.99
CA LEU A 77 11.34 6.76 3.03
C LEU A 77 9.97 6.37 2.48
N VAL A 78 9.94 5.92 1.22
CA VAL A 78 8.72 5.45 0.56
C VAL A 78 8.98 4.11 -0.11
N SER A 79 8.35 3.07 0.42
CA SER A 79 8.22 1.76 -0.22
C SER A 79 6.93 1.77 -1.04
N HIS A 80 7.05 1.76 -2.37
CA HIS A 80 5.91 1.86 -3.27
C HIS A 80 5.70 0.57 -4.06
N CYS A 81 4.52 0.42 -4.67
CA CYS A 81 4.14 -0.80 -5.38
C CYS A 81 4.36 -2.08 -4.55
N SER A 82 3.88 -2.06 -3.30
CA SER A 82 4.02 -3.14 -2.32
C SER A 82 5.46 -3.54 -2.01
N GLY A 83 6.40 -2.62 -2.19
CA GLY A 83 7.81 -2.81 -1.90
C GLY A 83 8.65 -3.29 -3.05
N ALA A 84 8.22 -3.08 -4.29
CA ALA A 84 9.06 -3.37 -5.44
C ALA A 84 10.29 -2.45 -5.48
N GLU A 85 10.13 -1.22 -4.97
CA GLU A 85 11.23 -0.30 -4.76
C GLU A 85 11.07 0.49 -3.46
N VAL A 86 12.19 1.01 -2.95
CA VAL A 86 12.22 1.97 -1.86
C VAL A 86 13.00 3.22 -2.27
N TRP A 87 12.35 4.36 -2.14
CA TRP A 87 12.90 5.68 -2.46
C TRP A 87 13.04 6.51 -1.19
N GLY A 88 13.86 7.56 -1.28
CA GLY A 88 13.93 8.62 -0.28
C GLY A 88 14.27 9.95 -0.94
N PHE A 89 14.57 10.94 -0.10
CA PHE A 89 14.81 12.31 -0.54
C PHE A 89 16.22 12.78 -0.18
N THR A 90 16.70 13.81 -0.87
CA THR A 90 17.94 14.51 -0.57
C THR A 90 17.75 15.47 0.59
N GLU A 91 18.84 16.06 1.10
CA GLU A 91 18.78 17.12 2.13
C GLU A 91 17.99 18.36 1.67
N SER A 92 17.90 18.61 0.35
CA SER A 92 17.08 19.68 -0.23
C SER A 92 15.60 19.30 -0.36
N GLY A 93 15.23 18.06 -0.03
CA GLY A 93 13.87 17.55 -0.15
C GLY A 93 13.45 17.13 -1.56
N GLU A 94 14.41 16.97 -2.46
CA GLU A 94 14.17 16.44 -3.81
C GLU A 94 14.22 14.91 -3.77
N ARG A 95 13.39 14.24 -4.57
CA ARG A 95 13.50 12.80 -4.71
C ARG A 95 14.89 12.45 -5.23
N ARG A 96 15.51 11.41 -4.67
CA ARG A 96 16.79 10.90 -5.17
C ARG A 96 16.68 10.49 -6.65
N ALA A 97 17.82 10.46 -7.34
CA ALA A 97 17.87 10.04 -8.75
C ALA A 97 17.61 8.54 -8.95
N GLU A 98 17.95 7.74 -7.93
CA GLU A 98 17.83 6.27 -7.94
C GLU A 98 17.21 5.80 -6.61
N PRO A 99 16.46 4.68 -6.63
CA PRO A 99 15.96 4.06 -5.42
C PRO A 99 17.11 3.48 -4.57
N PHE A 100 16.89 3.34 -3.27
CA PHE A 100 17.81 2.61 -2.39
C PHE A 100 17.76 1.09 -2.61
N TYR A 101 16.62 0.61 -3.10
CA TYR A 101 16.31 -0.79 -3.31
C TYR A 101 15.34 -0.89 -4.47
N SER A 102 15.59 -1.77 -5.45
CA SER A 102 14.67 -2.02 -6.56
C SER A 102 14.78 -3.46 -7.07
N VAL A 103 13.84 -4.31 -6.65
CA VAL A 103 13.73 -5.66 -7.24
C VAL A 103 13.38 -5.57 -8.72
N TYR A 104 12.62 -4.55 -9.10
CA TYR A 104 12.19 -4.35 -10.48
C TYR A 104 13.37 -4.08 -11.42
N GLU A 105 14.23 -3.11 -11.10
CA GLU A 105 15.39 -2.80 -11.93
C GLU A 105 16.47 -3.90 -11.88
N GLU A 106 16.58 -4.63 -10.76
CA GLU A 106 17.49 -5.77 -10.64
C GLU A 106 17.03 -6.99 -11.44
N THR A 107 15.73 -7.20 -11.58
CA THR A 107 15.15 -8.41 -12.19
C THR A 107 14.79 -8.22 -13.67
N PHE A 108 14.32 -7.03 -14.07
CA PHE A 108 13.71 -6.84 -15.39
C PHE A 108 14.64 -6.17 -16.40
N THR A 109 14.86 -6.84 -17.53
CA THR A 109 15.40 -6.20 -18.73
C THR A 109 14.34 -5.34 -19.43
N PRO A 110 14.73 -4.37 -20.28
CA PRO A 110 13.77 -3.62 -21.10
C PRO A 110 12.80 -4.50 -21.90
N GLU A 111 13.27 -5.64 -22.42
CA GLU A 111 12.45 -6.59 -23.17
C GLU A 111 11.43 -7.31 -22.27
N MET A 112 11.79 -7.65 -21.03
CA MET A 112 10.82 -8.19 -20.06
C MET A 112 9.76 -7.15 -19.70
N LYS A 113 10.16 -5.90 -19.49
CA LYS A 113 9.23 -4.78 -19.21
C LYS A 113 8.23 -4.58 -20.36
N GLN A 114 8.69 -4.72 -21.60
CA GLN A 114 7.85 -4.63 -22.80
C GLN A 114 6.90 -5.83 -22.92
N ARG A 115 7.40 -7.07 -22.81
CA ARG A 115 6.57 -8.29 -22.85
C ARG A 115 5.47 -8.27 -21.80
N TRP A 116 5.76 -7.79 -20.60
CA TRP A 116 4.76 -7.64 -19.55
C TRP A 116 3.61 -6.70 -20.00
N ARG A 117 3.93 -5.54 -20.57
CA ARG A 117 2.93 -4.58 -21.05
C ARG A 117 2.13 -5.12 -22.23
N GLU A 118 2.75 -5.96 -23.06
CA GLU A 118 2.06 -6.69 -24.13
C GLU A 118 1.06 -7.70 -23.58
N VAL A 119 1.42 -8.45 -22.53
CA VAL A 119 0.47 -9.35 -21.83
C VAL A 119 -0.71 -8.57 -21.26
N VAL A 120 -0.48 -7.42 -20.62
CA VAL A 120 -1.55 -6.55 -20.12
C VAL A 120 -2.46 -6.06 -21.25
N ALA A 121 -1.88 -5.63 -22.38
CA ALA A 121 -2.65 -5.20 -23.55
C ALA A 121 -3.47 -6.36 -24.16
N GLN A 122 -2.91 -7.56 -24.18
CA GLN A 122 -3.61 -8.76 -24.63
C GLN A 122 -4.79 -9.09 -23.72
N LEU A 123 -4.64 -9.02 -22.40
CA LEU A 123 -5.75 -9.21 -21.44
C LEU A 123 -6.86 -8.17 -21.66
N VAL A 124 -6.51 -6.90 -21.84
CA VAL A 124 -7.48 -5.85 -22.14
C VAL A 124 -8.26 -6.17 -23.41
N ALA A 125 -7.58 -6.63 -24.47
CA ALA A 125 -8.22 -7.00 -25.72
C ALA A 125 -9.08 -8.28 -25.61
N GLU A 126 -8.56 -9.36 -25.03
CA GLU A 126 -9.25 -10.66 -24.90
C GLU A 126 -10.54 -10.53 -24.08
N PHE A 127 -10.52 -9.75 -22.99
CA PHE A 127 -11.67 -9.54 -22.13
C PHE A 127 -12.54 -8.34 -22.56
N SER A 128 -12.20 -7.67 -23.67
CA SER A 128 -12.88 -6.46 -24.17
C SER A 128 -13.01 -5.35 -23.11
N LEU A 129 -11.98 -5.20 -22.27
CA LEU A 129 -11.93 -4.20 -21.21
C LEU A 129 -11.75 -2.82 -21.81
N ARG A 130 -12.35 -1.82 -21.17
CA ARG A 130 -12.24 -0.41 -21.53
C ARG A 130 -11.50 0.32 -20.42
N PRO A 131 -10.18 0.53 -20.57
CA PRO A 131 -9.37 1.14 -19.53
C PRO A 131 -9.57 2.66 -19.47
N HIS A 132 -9.64 3.17 -18.25
CA HIS A 132 -9.67 4.59 -17.91
C HIS A 132 -8.57 4.92 -16.88
N PRO A 133 -8.19 6.19 -16.70
CA PRO A 133 -7.25 6.57 -15.64
C PRO A 133 -7.75 6.22 -14.24
N ALA A 134 -6.84 5.86 -13.34
CA ALA A 134 -7.16 5.63 -11.92
C ALA A 134 -7.61 6.92 -11.23
N GLN A 135 -8.71 6.82 -10.48
CA GLN A 135 -9.35 7.94 -9.79
C GLN A 135 -10.28 7.43 -8.67
N PRO A 136 -10.77 8.31 -7.77
CA PRO A 136 -11.72 7.91 -6.75
C PRO A 136 -12.96 7.23 -7.35
N LYS A 137 -13.40 6.13 -6.75
CA LYS A 137 -14.50 5.29 -7.24
C LYS A 137 -15.79 6.06 -7.51
N VAL A 138 -16.13 7.03 -6.65
CA VAL A 138 -17.32 7.88 -6.84
C VAL A 138 -17.20 8.75 -8.09
N VAL A 139 -16.01 9.28 -8.37
CA VAL A 139 -15.76 10.08 -9.58
C VAL A 139 -15.86 9.21 -10.82
N PHE A 140 -15.24 8.01 -10.79
CA PHE A 140 -15.31 7.05 -11.88
C PHE A 140 -16.76 6.71 -12.27
N TRP A 141 -17.63 6.47 -11.30
CA TRP A 141 -19.04 6.18 -11.55
C TRP A 141 -19.82 7.35 -12.13
N VAL A 142 -19.50 8.58 -11.74
CA VAL A 142 -20.16 9.78 -12.27
C VAL A 142 -19.76 10.02 -13.73
N GLU A 143 -18.48 9.83 -14.06
CA GLU A 143 -17.93 10.18 -15.38
C GLU A 143 -18.07 9.06 -16.42
N VAL A 144 -17.86 7.82 -16.00
CA VAL A 144 -17.79 6.64 -16.89
C VAL A 144 -19.05 5.79 -16.79
N GLY A 145 -19.54 5.58 -15.56
CA GLY A 145 -20.71 4.75 -15.27
C GLY A 145 -20.38 3.41 -14.61
N HIS A 146 -21.34 2.48 -14.71
CA HIS A 146 -21.37 1.24 -13.90
C HIS A 146 -21.18 -0.04 -14.70
N HIS A 147 -20.71 0.05 -15.95
CA HIS A 147 -20.57 -1.14 -16.78
C HIS A 147 -19.36 -1.99 -16.31
N PRO A 148 -19.48 -3.34 -16.20
CA PRO A 148 -18.42 -4.22 -15.69
C PRO A 148 -17.07 -4.15 -16.43
N LEU A 149 -17.12 -4.03 -17.76
CA LEU A 149 -15.94 -3.92 -18.62
C LEU A 149 -15.21 -2.57 -18.55
N ASP A 150 -15.81 -1.52 -17.98
CA ASP A 150 -15.10 -0.28 -17.74
C ASP A 150 -14.24 -0.44 -16.47
N ILE A 151 -12.92 -0.40 -16.64
CA ILE A 151 -11.94 -0.60 -15.58
C ILE A 151 -11.05 0.63 -15.45
N MET A 152 -10.43 0.81 -14.29
CA MET A 152 -9.27 1.70 -14.20
C MET A 152 -7.99 0.91 -14.41
N LEU A 153 -7.05 1.45 -15.18
CA LEU A 153 -5.76 0.83 -15.45
C LEU A 153 -4.64 1.81 -15.12
N ASP A 154 -3.72 1.39 -14.25
CA ASP A 154 -2.62 2.22 -13.77
C ASP A 154 -1.29 1.46 -13.89
N ASP A 155 -0.44 1.87 -14.84
CA ASP A 155 0.94 1.38 -14.98
C ASP A 155 1.87 2.26 -14.16
N ARG A 156 2.33 1.73 -13.02
CA ARG A 156 3.14 2.45 -12.04
C ARG A 156 4.64 2.24 -12.25
N GLY A 157 5.03 1.47 -13.28
CA GLY A 157 6.39 0.99 -13.48
C GLY A 157 6.55 -0.46 -12.99
N PRO A 158 6.84 -0.68 -11.70
CA PRO A 158 7.08 -2.01 -11.14
C PRO A 158 5.79 -2.74 -10.69
N GLN A 159 4.63 -2.11 -10.82
CA GLN A 159 3.32 -2.71 -10.65
C GLN A 159 2.36 -2.14 -11.69
N ILE A 160 1.51 -2.97 -12.28
CA ILE A 160 0.38 -2.55 -13.09
C ILE A 160 -0.89 -2.98 -12.36
N THR A 161 -1.85 -2.08 -12.20
CA THR A 161 -3.09 -2.36 -11.46
C THR A 161 -4.30 -2.26 -12.38
N MET A 162 -5.12 -3.32 -12.41
CA MET A 162 -6.44 -3.30 -13.01
C MET A 162 -7.51 -3.18 -11.92
N GLU A 163 -8.22 -2.07 -11.86
CA GLU A 163 -9.33 -1.89 -10.94
C GLU A 163 -10.65 -2.19 -11.64
N VAL A 164 -11.21 -3.35 -11.29
CA VAL A 164 -12.41 -3.92 -11.88
C VAL A 164 -13.62 -3.54 -11.01
N VAL A 165 -13.82 -2.23 -10.83
CA VAL A 165 -14.75 -1.61 -9.87
C VAL A 165 -16.17 -2.16 -9.97
N ASN A 166 -16.62 -2.38 -11.20
CA ASN A 166 -17.99 -2.82 -11.53
C ASN A 166 -18.08 -4.31 -11.86
N GLY A 167 -16.96 -5.02 -11.90
CA GLY A 167 -16.90 -6.44 -12.26
C GLY A 167 -16.75 -7.37 -11.06
N THR A 168 -17.04 -6.87 -9.86
CA THR A 168 -17.12 -7.68 -8.65
C THR A 168 -18.58 -8.02 -8.36
N ASP A 169 -18.87 -9.29 -8.07
CA ASP A 169 -20.21 -9.79 -7.74
C ASP A 169 -21.28 -9.55 -8.83
N LEU A 170 -20.97 -10.02 -10.04
CA LEU A 170 -21.80 -9.85 -11.23
C LEU A 170 -23.14 -10.58 -11.15
N THR A 171 -24.20 -9.92 -11.62
CA THR A 171 -25.51 -10.56 -11.82
C THR A 171 -25.53 -11.44 -13.08
N ASP A 172 -26.53 -12.33 -13.18
CA ASP A 172 -26.72 -13.17 -14.36
C ASP A 172 -26.93 -12.35 -15.63
N GLU A 173 -27.62 -11.20 -15.54
CA GLU A 173 -27.79 -10.29 -16.68
C GLU A 173 -26.46 -9.69 -17.13
N GLN A 174 -25.64 -9.22 -16.19
CA GLN A 174 -24.33 -8.66 -16.49
C GLN A 174 -23.38 -9.71 -17.11
N LEU A 175 -23.45 -10.96 -16.63
CA LEU A 175 -22.67 -12.07 -17.19
C LEU A 175 -23.06 -12.39 -18.63
N ALA A 176 -24.35 -12.35 -18.95
CA ALA A 176 -24.84 -12.59 -20.31
C ALA A 176 -24.28 -11.59 -21.32
N GLU A 177 -23.93 -10.38 -20.88
CA GLU A 177 -23.36 -9.32 -21.73
C GLU A 177 -21.86 -9.51 -22.01
N LEU A 178 -21.12 -10.29 -21.20
CA LEU A 178 -19.66 -10.41 -21.33
C LEU A 178 -19.21 -11.31 -22.48
N GLY A 179 -20.01 -12.31 -22.84
CA GLY A 179 -19.67 -13.26 -23.91
C GLY A 179 -18.59 -14.29 -23.55
N TYR A 180 -18.19 -14.39 -22.28
CA TYR A 180 -17.28 -15.42 -21.74
C TYR A 180 -17.68 -15.83 -20.31
N GLU A 181 -17.15 -16.97 -19.85
CA GLU A 181 -17.47 -17.48 -18.52
C GLU A 181 -16.63 -16.80 -17.43
N VAL A 182 -17.30 -16.31 -16.38
CA VAL A 182 -16.67 -15.86 -15.13
C VAL A 182 -16.95 -16.92 -14.07
N PRO A 183 -15.94 -17.57 -13.46
CA PRO A 183 -16.16 -18.65 -12.50
C PRO A 183 -16.85 -18.16 -11.22
N LEU A 184 -17.62 -19.04 -10.57
CA LEU A 184 -18.21 -18.79 -9.26
C LEU A 184 -17.17 -19.12 -8.18
N THR A 185 -16.70 -18.10 -7.46
CA THR A 185 -15.67 -18.23 -6.42
C THR A 185 -16.23 -17.69 -5.11
N HIS A 186 -16.25 -18.52 -4.07
CA HIS A 186 -16.84 -18.17 -2.76
C HIS A 186 -18.27 -17.58 -2.83
N GLY A 187 -19.07 -18.07 -3.78
CA GLY A 187 -20.45 -17.62 -3.97
C GLY A 187 -20.62 -16.33 -4.77
N LYS A 188 -19.53 -15.74 -5.28
CA LYS A 188 -19.56 -14.52 -6.11
C LYS A 188 -19.00 -14.76 -7.51
N ARG A 189 -19.51 -14.03 -8.49
CA ARG A 189 -19.01 -14.03 -9.87
C ARG A 189 -18.13 -12.79 -10.05
N ASP A 190 -16.83 -13.00 -9.97
CA ASP A 190 -15.83 -11.92 -9.97
C ASP A 190 -14.97 -11.98 -11.23
N LEU A 191 -15.10 -10.97 -12.09
CA LEU A 191 -14.39 -10.86 -13.37
C LEU A 191 -12.87 -10.95 -13.17
N ARG A 192 -12.34 -10.45 -12.05
CA ARG A 192 -10.91 -10.50 -11.75
C ARG A 192 -10.39 -11.93 -11.69
N THR A 193 -11.20 -12.90 -11.30
CA THR A 193 -10.79 -14.32 -11.24
C THR A 193 -10.49 -14.85 -12.64
N ALA A 194 -11.34 -14.54 -13.62
CA ALA A 194 -11.13 -14.96 -14.99
C ALA A 194 -9.89 -14.28 -15.60
N ILE A 195 -9.73 -12.97 -15.37
CA ILE A 195 -8.55 -12.22 -15.80
C ILE A 195 -7.28 -12.76 -15.15
N GLN A 196 -7.29 -13.02 -13.84
CA GLN A 196 -6.15 -13.55 -13.10
C GLN A 196 -5.70 -14.90 -13.64
N ASN A 197 -6.64 -15.84 -13.85
CA ASN A 197 -6.30 -17.17 -14.38
C ASN A 197 -5.61 -17.04 -15.75
N ARG A 198 -6.17 -16.22 -16.64
CA ARG A 198 -5.58 -15.99 -17.96
C ARG A 198 -4.23 -15.27 -17.88
N ALA A 199 -4.09 -14.33 -16.96
CA ALA A 199 -2.85 -13.61 -16.72
C ALA A 199 -1.72 -14.55 -16.28
N VAL A 200 -1.99 -15.50 -15.38
CA VAL A 200 -0.99 -16.48 -14.93
C VAL A 200 -0.45 -17.29 -16.11
N GLU A 201 -1.31 -17.76 -17.00
CA GLU A 201 -0.91 -18.49 -18.21
C GLU A 201 0.01 -17.63 -19.09
N LEU A 202 -0.45 -16.43 -19.47
CA LEU A 202 0.28 -15.55 -20.37
C LEU A 202 1.65 -15.11 -19.80
N LEU A 203 1.70 -14.76 -18.52
CA LEU A 203 2.95 -14.36 -17.87
C LEU A 203 3.95 -15.52 -17.79
N THR A 204 3.45 -16.74 -17.54
CA THR A 204 4.28 -17.95 -17.52
C THR A 204 4.81 -18.27 -18.92
N GLU A 205 3.96 -18.23 -19.95
CA GLU A 205 4.35 -18.45 -21.35
C GLU A 205 5.41 -17.45 -21.84
N GLN A 206 5.34 -16.22 -21.35
CA GLN A 206 6.29 -15.16 -21.69
C GLN A 206 7.51 -15.10 -20.78
N GLU A 207 7.63 -15.99 -19.78
CA GLU A 207 8.71 -16.02 -18.78
C GLU A 207 8.92 -14.65 -18.10
N VAL A 208 7.82 -13.99 -17.75
CA VAL A 208 7.81 -12.69 -17.08
C VAL A 208 7.55 -12.91 -15.59
N PRO A 209 8.47 -12.53 -14.67
CA PRO A 209 8.35 -12.83 -13.23
C PRO A 209 7.40 -11.86 -12.52
N ILE A 210 6.13 -11.91 -12.92
CA ILE A 210 5.03 -11.12 -12.40
C ILE A 210 3.96 -12.06 -11.86
N THR A 211 3.46 -11.75 -10.66
CA THR A 211 2.35 -12.46 -10.04
C THR A 211 1.10 -11.56 -10.05
N PRO A 212 -0.02 -11.99 -10.66
CA PRO A 212 -1.30 -11.32 -10.53
C PRO A 212 -1.94 -11.68 -9.18
N ARG A 213 -2.26 -10.69 -8.36
CA ARG A 213 -2.79 -10.84 -6.99
C ARG A 213 -3.98 -9.92 -6.75
N PHE A 214 -4.98 -10.39 -6.02
CA PHE A 214 -6.12 -9.53 -5.66
C PHE A 214 -5.66 -8.42 -4.72
N GLY A 215 -5.88 -7.17 -5.13
CA GLY A 215 -5.64 -5.97 -4.35
C GLY A 215 -6.95 -5.40 -3.82
N GLY A 216 -7.05 -5.22 -2.51
CA GLY A 216 -8.26 -4.68 -1.87
C GLY A 216 -9.56 -5.37 -2.33
N ASN A 217 -10.62 -4.58 -2.48
CA ASN A 217 -11.95 -5.12 -2.77
C ASN A 217 -12.22 -5.34 -4.27
N PHE A 218 -11.53 -4.62 -5.16
CA PHE A 218 -11.85 -4.61 -6.60
C PHE A 218 -10.62 -4.49 -7.51
N ALA A 219 -9.39 -4.53 -7.00
CA ALA A 219 -8.20 -4.47 -7.83
C ALA A 219 -7.61 -5.87 -8.09
N LEU A 220 -6.90 -5.98 -9.22
CA LEU A 220 -6.00 -7.05 -9.58
C LEU A 220 -4.63 -6.41 -9.87
N ASP A 221 -3.70 -6.60 -8.95
CA ASP A 221 -2.35 -6.09 -9.02
C ASP A 221 -1.45 -7.10 -9.73
N PHE A 222 -0.79 -6.66 -10.80
CA PHE A 222 0.28 -7.37 -11.47
C PHE A 222 1.57 -6.83 -10.90
N ALA A 223 2.25 -7.61 -10.06
CA ALA A 223 3.43 -7.13 -9.36
C ALA A 223 4.60 -8.12 -9.44
N VAL A 224 5.81 -7.61 -9.26
CA VAL A 224 7.04 -8.40 -9.24
C VAL A 224 6.92 -9.57 -8.26
N GLU A 225 7.27 -10.77 -8.73
CA GLU A 225 7.24 -11.99 -7.92
C GLU A 225 8.15 -11.84 -6.69
N GLY A 226 7.69 -12.34 -5.54
CA GLY A 226 8.44 -12.29 -4.28
C GLY A 226 8.43 -10.94 -3.55
N VAL A 227 7.85 -9.89 -4.14
CA VAL A 227 7.74 -8.57 -3.50
C VAL A 227 6.58 -8.51 -2.51
N SER A 228 6.87 -8.02 -1.30
CA SER A 228 5.89 -7.73 -0.25
C SER A 228 6.34 -6.54 0.62
N LYS A 229 5.41 -5.99 1.41
CA LYS A 229 5.74 -5.01 2.45
C LYS A 229 6.83 -5.54 3.40
N THR A 230 6.77 -6.83 3.75
CA THR A 230 7.75 -7.47 4.64
C THR A 230 9.15 -7.43 4.06
N THR A 231 9.31 -7.85 2.80
CA THR A 231 10.62 -7.98 2.16
C THR A 231 11.29 -6.63 1.96
N SER A 232 10.54 -5.58 1.57
CA SER A 232 11.12 -4.25 1.36
C SER A 232 11.53 -3.57 2.67
N ILE A 233 10.70 -3.69 3.72
CA ILE A 233 11.05 -3.19 5.05
C ILE A 233 12.30 -3.90 5.56
N GLN A 234 12.32 -5.25 5.52
CA GLN A 234 13.48 -6.01 5.97
C GLN A 234 14.75 -5.67 5.19
N ALA A 235 14.67 -5.51 3.86
CA ALA A 235 15.82 -5.14 3.05
C ALA A 235 16.42 -3.81 3.52
N VAL A 236 15.58 -2.77 3.64
CA VAL A 236 16.01 -1.40 3.99
C VAL A 236 16.49 -1.29 5.43
N LEU A 237 15.77 -1.90 6.38
CA LEU A 237 16.15 -1.87 7.79
C LEU A 237 17.49 -2.61 8.04
N ASN A 238 17.87 -3.53 7.16
CA ASN A 238 19.16 -4.21 7.22
C ASN A 238 20.30 -3.49 6.47
N MET A 239 20.06 -2.33 5.84
CA MET A 239 21.06 -1.52 5.13
C MET A 239 21.49 -0.30 5.98
N PRO A 240 22.62 -0.35 6.71
CA PRO A 240 23.06 0.75 7.58
C PRO A 240 23.22 2.08 6.84
N GLU A 241 23.64 2.04 5.58
CA GLU A 241 23.81 3.20 4.72
C GLU A 241 22.48 3.91 4.42
N VAL A 242 21.38 3.17 4.25
CA VAL A 242 20.06 3.75 4.01
C VAL A 242 19.52 4.37 5.29
N LEU A 243 19.61 3.66 6.42
CA LEU A 243 19.24 4.20 7.73
C LEU A 243 19.99 5.50 8.06
N ALA A 244 21.29 5.54 7.75
CA ALA A 244 22.11 6.73 7.97
C ALA A 244 21.63 7.95 7.16
N THR A 245 21.03 7.74 5.98
CA THR A 245 20.50 8.86 5.18
C THR A 245 19.32 9.58 5.84
N ILE A 246 18.57 8.87 6.70
CA ILE A 246 17.48 9.43 7.50
C ILE A 246 17.90 9.61 8.97
N GLY A 247 19.20 9.67 9.25
CA GLY A 247 19.72 9.93 10.59
C GLY A 247 19.51 8.81 11.63
N LEU A 248 19.20 7.57 11.18
CA LEU A 248 19.03 6.41 12.05
C LEU A 248 20.25 5.48 12.04
N ARG A 249 20.36 4.67 13.09
CA ARG A 249 21.33 3.57 13.21
C ARG A 249 20.59 2.25 13.39
N GLN A 250 21.28 1.14 13.14
CA GLN A 250 20.70 -0.19 13.39
C GLN A 250 20.23 -0.40 14.83
N SER A 251 20.92 0.18 15.83
CA SER A 251 20.48 0.07 17.22
C SER A 251 19.12 0.71 17.48
N ASP A 252 18.78 1.76 16.72
CA ASP A 252 17.54 2.52 16.89
C ASP A 252 16.33 1.70 16.39
N ILE A 253 16.53 0.84 15.38
CA ILE A 253 15.49 -0.04 14.84
C ILE A 253 15.39 -1.41 15.54
N GLN A 254 16.33 -1.73 16.44
CA GLN A 254 16.32 -2.98 17.22
C GLN A 254 15.54 -2.84 18.53
N ASN A 255 15.31 -1.62 19.00
CA ASN A 255 14.54 -1.34 20.20
C ASN A 255 13.04 -1.24 19.86
N PRO A 256 12.18 -2.19 20.27
CA PRO A 256 10.77 -2.19 19.87
C PRO A 256 9.95 -0.98 20.32
N HIS A 257 10.46 -0.20 21.28
CA HIS A 257 9.80 1.02 21.75
C HIS A 257 10.12 2.26 20.89
N GLU A 258 11.16 2.19 20.06
CA GLU A 258 11.55 3.28 19.15
C GLU A 258 10.94 3.13 17.75
N LEU A 259 10.19 2.05 17.51
CA LEU A 259 9.41 1.84 16.30
C LEU A 259 7.93 1.76 16.64
N GLU A 260 7.12 2.19 15.68
CA GLU A 260 5.69 1.96 15.70
C GLU A 260 5.18 1.72 14.28
N ILE A 261 4.13 0.91 14.18
CA ILE A 261 3.48 0.64 12.90
C ILE A 261 2.08 1.23 12.92
N TRP A 262 1.75 1.97 11.87
CA TRP A 262 0.47 2.62 11.65
C TRP A 262 -0.18 1.97 10.43
N GLY A 263 -1.39 1.45 10.57
CA GLY A 263 -2.12 0.81 9.48
C GLY A 263 -3.61 0.72 9.77
N ASP A 264 -4.36 0.16 8.84
CA ASP A 264 -5.81 0.01 8.94
C ASP A 264 -6.29 -1.42 8.63
N LYS A 265 -5.38 -2.35 8.32
CA LYS A 265 -5.79 -3.70 7.92
C LYS A 265 -4.83 -4.80 8.37
N TYR A 266 -5.08 -5.38 9.54
CA TYR A 266 -4.28 -6.43 10.18
C TYR A 266 -4.94 -7.81 10.23
N SER A 267 -6.25 -7.92 10.01
CA SER A 267 -7.00 -9.19 10.05
C SER A 267 -6.37 -10.29 9.16
N THR A 268 -6.16 -11.46 9.74
CA THR A 268 -5.71 -12.65 9.00
C THR A 268 -6.82 -13.32 8.20
N LEU A 269 -8.09 -13.06 8.55
CA LEU A 269 -9.26 -13.62 7.88
C LEU A 269 -9.71 -12.80 6.67
N HIS A 270 -9.52 -11.48 6.73
CA HIS A 270 -10.00 -10.54 5.71
C HIS A 270 -8.87 -9.95 4.84
N GLY A 271 -7.72 -10.63 4.79
CA GLY A 271 -6.61 -10.28 3.91
C GLY A 271 -5.97 -8.95 4.28
N GLY A 272 -5.70 -8.73 5.57
CA GLY A 272 -5.08 -7.53 6.11
C GLY A 272 -3.62 -7.41 5.73
N THR A 273 -3.31 -6.55 4.76
CA THR A 273 -1.97 -6.42 4.17
C THR A 273 -0.97 -5.73 5.08
N ASP A 274 -1.42 -5.00 6.11
CA ASP A 274 -0.54 -4.23 6.99
C ASP A 274 0.13 -5.10 8.05
N ARG A 275 -0.44 -6.28 8.34
CA ARG A 275 0.23 -7.31 9.17
C ARG A 275 1.62 -7.66 8.65
N HIS A 276 1.85 -7.54 7.33
CA HIS A 276 3.13 -7.80 6.70
C HIS A 276 4.22 -6.79 7.12
N MET A 277 3.83 -5.58 7.55
CA MET A 277 4.77 -4.64 8.17
C MET A 277 5.17 -5.13 9.57
N SER A 278 4.21 -5.65 10.36
CA SER A 278 4.49 -6.24 11.67
C SER A 278 5.42 -7.46 11.56
N GLU A 279 5.20 -8.32 10.58
CA GLU A 279 6.07 -9.48 10.27
C GLU A 279 7.50 -9.09 9.88
N ALA A 280 7.72 -7.84 9.44
CA ALA A 280 9.03 -7.35 9.04
C ALA A 280 9.95 -7.01 10.22
N VAL A 281 9.38 -6.83 11.42
CA VAL A 281 10.08 -6.36 12.61
C VAL A 281 9.84 -7.27 13.82
N SER A 282 10.41 -6.91 14.97
CA SER A 282 10.16 -7.64 16.21
C SER A 282 8.66 -7.65 16.54
N PRO A 283 8.07 -8.80 16.93
CA PRO A 283 6.65 -8.89 17.28
C PRO A 283 6.27 -8.05 18.51
N LYS A 284 7.26 -7.52 19.23
CA LYS A 284 7.07 -6.59 20.36
C LYS A 284 6.81 -5.15 19.92
N VAL A 285 7.12 -4.79 18.66
CA VAL A 285 6.84 -3.46 18.11
C VAL A 285 5.33 -3.26 18.11
N ARG A 286 4.88 -2.13 18.66
CA ARG A 286 3.45 -1.81 18.69
C ARG A 286 2.98 -1.52 17.28
N SER A 287 1.93 -2.21 16.86
CA SER A 287 1.17 -1.92 15.64
C SER A 287 -0.19 -1.39 16.06
N ILE A 288 -0.59 -0.24 15.52
CA ILE A 288 -1.90 0.37 15.79
C ILE A 288 -2.75 0.17 14.54
N ASP A 289 -3.91 -0.46 14.75
CA ASP A 289 -4.97 -0.56 13.76
C ASP A 289 -5.95 0.60 13.94
N PHE A 290 -6.01 1.48 12.95
CA PHE A 290 -6.96 2.59 12.94
C PHE A 290 -8.34 2.17 12.41
N ARG A 291 -8.49 0.94 11.92
CA ARG A 291 -9.79 0.32 11.63
C ARG A 291 -10.29 -0.41 12.87
N GLN A 292 -11.61 -0.46 13.03
CA GLN A 292 -12.26 -1.26 14.08
C GLN A 292 -12.33 -2.74 13.66
N GLU A 293 -11.19 -3.42 13.53
CA GLU A 293 -11.15 -4.88 13.31
C GLU A 293 -11.30 -5.65 14.63
N ASP A 294 -11.71 -6.92 14.56
CA ASP A 294 -11.77 -7.79 15.73
C ASP A 294 -10.35 -8.26 16.11
N PRO A 295 -9.85 -7.93 17.33
CA PRO A 295 -8.52 -8.36 17.76
C PRO A 295 -8.30 -9.87 17.75
N ALA A 296 -9.36 -10.68 17.80
CA ALA A 296 -9.27 -12.13 17.69
C ALA A 296 -8.81 -12.60 16.30
N GLU A 297 -8.88 -11.75 15.28
CA GLU A 297 -8.46 -12.04 13.92
C GLU A 297 -6.99 -11.69 13.64
N PHE A 298 -6.32 -11.01 14.58
CA PHE A 298 -4.94 -10.59 14.44
C PHE A 298 -3.96 -11.75 14.58
N LEU A 299 -2.77 -11.57 14.00
CA LEU A 299 -1.72 -12.57 14.04
C LEU A 299 -1.26 -12.83 15.49
N PRO A 300 -1.39 -14.06 16.03
CA PRO A 300 -1.06 -14.32 17.42
C PRO A 300 0.41 -14.06 17.76
N GLY A 301 0.65 -13.44 18.92
CA GLY A 301 2.00 -13.15 19.41
C GLY A 301 2.59 -11.80 18.98
N TYR A 302 1.88 -11.05 18.14
CA TYR A 302 2.23 -9.68 17.75
C TYR A 302 1.52 -8.66 18.64
N ASN A 303 2.20 -7.54 18.91
CA ASN A 303 1.67 -6.42 19.68
C ASN A 303 0.82 -5.50 18.80
N THR A 304 -0.30 -6.03 18.31
CA THR A 304 -1.30 -5.25 17.56
C THR A 304 -2.41 -4.79 18.50
N VAL A 305 -2.71 -3.50 18.48
CA VAL A 305 -3.79 -2.87 19.26
C VAL A 305 -4.74 -2.13 18.32
N VAL A 306 -6.02 -2.12 18.66
CA VAL A 306 -7.03 -1.32 17.95
C VAL A 306 -7.05 0.08 18.56
N TRP A 307 -7.07 1.11 17.72
CA TRP A 307 -7.25 2.49 18.14
C TRP A 307 -8.61 2.66 18.82
N ASP A 308 -8.60 3.21 20.04
CA ASP A 308 -9.78 3.37 20.89
C ASP A 308 -10.27 4.83 21.00
N GLY A 309 -9.82 5.71 20.10
CA GLY A 309 -10.32 7.08 19.97
C GLY A 309 -11.68 7.18 19.29
N GLU A 310 -12.13 8.42 19.05
CA GLU A 310 -13.44 8.70 18.47
C GLU A 310 -13.46 8.58 16.93
N GLN A 311 -12.31 8.76 16.29
CA GLN A 311 -12.14 8.70 14.84
C GLN A 311 -11.41 7.43 14.40
N HIS A 312 -11.58 7.05 13.13
CA HIS A 312 -10.99 5.83 12.57
C HIS A 312 -10.34 6.11 11.21
N LEU A 313 -9.61 5.12 10.70
CA LEU A 313 -8.83 5.23 9.46
C LEU A 313 -7.88 6.44 9.54
N HIS A 314 -7.71 7.18 8.44
CA HIS A 314 -6.84 8.36 8.41
C HIS A 314 -7.22 9.46 9.41
N HIS A 315 -8.49 9.62 9.76
CA HIS A 315 -8.90 10.53 10.83
C HIS A 315 -8.51 10.02 12.22
N GLY A 316 -8.50 8.69 12.42
CA GLY A 316 -8.00 8.07 13.64
C GLY A 316 -6.50 8.27 13.82
N LEU A 317 -5.70 8.11 12.75
CA LEU A 317 -4.26 8.46 12.80
C LEU A 317 -4.07 9.95 13.12
N LEU A 318 -4.86 10.83 12.52
CA LEU A 318 -4.80 12.27 12.80
C LEU A 318 -5.12 12.58 14.27
N GLU A 319 -6.15 11.94 14.82
CA GLU A 319 -6.49 12.04 16.24
C GLU A 319 -5.35 11.55 17.15
N TYR A 320 -4.76 10.39 16.82
CA TYR A 320 -3.62 9.82 17.55
C TYR A 320 -2.39 10.75 17.51
N LEU A 321 -2.04 11.29 16.34
CA LEU A 321 -0.92 12.23 16.22
C LEU A 321 -1.15 13.50 17.06
N ARG A 322 -2.38 14.03 17.06
CA ARG A 322 -2.75 15.20 17.88
C ARG A 322 -2.68 14.94 19.38
N SER A 323 -2.88 13.68 19.81
CA SER A 323 -2.78 13.31 21.23
C SER A 323 -1.38 13.53 21.80
N ARG A 324 -0.33 13.62 20.95
CA ARG A 324 1.04 13.98 21.36
C ARG A 324 1.15 15.30 22.11
N HIS A 325 0.23 16.23 21.85
CA HIS A 325 0.26 17.58 22.42
C HIS A 325 -0.57 17.73 23.71
N GLN A 326 -1.13 16.65 24.23
CA GLN A 326 -1.98 16.63 25.43
C GLN A 326 -1.20 16.18 26.67
#